data_AF-K5VYX5-F1
#
_entry.id   AF-K5VYX5-F1
#
_cell.length_a   1.000
_cell.length_b   1.000
_cell.length_c   1.000
_cell.angle_alpha   90.00
_cell.angle_beta   90.00
_cell.angle_gamma   90.00
#
_symmetry.space_group_name_H-M   'P 1'
#
loop_
_entity.id
_entity.type
_entity.pdbx_description
1 polymer ?
#
loop_
_entity_poly.entity_id
_entity_poly.type
_entity_poly.pdbx_seq_one_letter_code
_entity_poly.pdbx_strand_id
1 'polypeptide(L)'
;MSLFANYHPQVQPPATRTHGKSPARVPGLGYILFPEPGSYQAFLDAPEKYDFDSINVASTSSENVRDRETEELRKEQEEDEERKWRAEQEEYEKRAKRRRELEAEEARKGEEGWVRSGGVLRDAEGNRDWARTQAIRDELKLRELEEQILDRWNKYEDNWSGLVSKLKNERVPASGTLLTFEDIPWPVKYPKESTIGIQDLTVKKVEEFLLESLTVRSVKTTKKDRVRSSLLRWHPDKLGSLFSQVKHEDTGRIEQGVRIVMECLQKLNE
;
A
#
# COMPACT_ATOMS: atom_id res chain seq x y z
N MET A 1 39.14 -43.71 23.05
CA MET A 1 37.83 -44.30 23.40
C MET A 1 36.76 -43.37 22.86
N SER A 2 36.17 -43.77 21.75
CA SER A 2 35.20 -43.02 20.94
C SER A 2 33.79 -43.11 21.52
N LEU A 3 33.10 -41.99 21.61
CA LEU A 3 31.63 -41.94 21.65
C LEU A 3 31.18 -40.72 20.84
N PHE A 4 31.22 -40.85 19.51
CA PHE A 4 30.46 -39.96 18.62
C PHE A 4 29.07 -40.58 18.44
N ALA A 5 28.08 -39.97 19.09
CA ALA A 5 26.67 -40.30 18.92
C ALA A 5 26.20 -39.78 17.55
N ASN A 6 25.90 -40.71 16.64
CA ASN A 6 25.28 -40.43 15.35
C ASN A 6 23.85 -39.94 15.57
N TYR A 7 23.62 -38.64 15.39
CA TYR A 7 22.29 -38.04 15.39
C TYR A 7 21.73 -38.10 13.97
N HIS A 8 20.83 -39.04 13.72
CA HIS A 8 20.11 -39.16 12.45
C HIS A 8 18.85 -38.27 12.52
N PRO A 9 18.73 -37.20 11.72
CA PRO A 9 17.52 -36.39 11.70
C PRO A 9 16.38 -37.20 11.07
N GLN A 10 15.36 -37.48 11.87
CA GLN A 10 14.13 -38.14 11.45
C GLN A 10 13.33 -37.18 10.54
N VAL A 11 13.38 -37.41 9.23
CA VAL A 11 12.59 -36.68 8.25
C VAL A 11 11.13 -37.12 8.40
N GLN A 12 10.28 -36.24 8.92
CA GLN A 12 8.84 -36.48 8.98
C GLN A 12 8.26 -36.40 7.55
N PRO A 13 7.40 -37.36 7.14
CA PRO A 13 6.72 -37.28 5.86
C PRO A 13 5.71 -36.12 5.84
N PRO A 14 5.50 -35.48 4.68
CA PRO A 14 4.56 -34.37 4.56
C PRO A 14 3.13 -34.82 4.85
N ALA A 15 2.43 -34.06 5.70
CA ALA A 15 1.03 -34.26 6.02
C ALA A 15 0.20 -34.32 4.73
N THR A 16 -0.46 -35.46 4.49
CA THR A 16 -1.41 -35.63 3.40
C THR A 16 -2.59 -34.70 3.62
N ARG A 17 -2.66 -33.67 2.77
CA ARG A 17 -3.75 -32.69 2.70
C ARG A 17 -5.05 -33.45 2.42
N THR A 18 -5.92 -33.53 3.40
CA THR A 18 -7.27 -34.08 3.23
C THR A 18 -8.02 -33.21 2.22
N HIS A 19 -8.43 -33.81 1.10
CA HIS A 19 -9.29 -33.16 0.12
C HIS A 19 -10.63 -32.81 0.79
N GLY A 20 -10.79 -31.53 1.12
CA GLY A 20 -12.06 -30.96 1.50
C GLY A 20 -13.09 -31.25 0.41
N LYS A 21 -14.20 -31.87 0.82
CA LYS A 21 -15.36 -32.16 -0.01
C LYS A 21 -15.75 -30.91 -0.80
N SER A 22 -15.82 -31.04 -2.12
CA SER A 22 -16.35 -30.00 -3.00
C SER A 22 -17.75 -29.58 -2.55
N PRO A 23 -18.06 -28.28 -2.52
CA PRO A 23 -19.42 -27.82 -2.25
C PRO A 23 -20.36 -28.40 -3.32
N ALA A 24 -21.52 -28.86 -2.88
CA ALA A 24 -22.59 -29.36 -3.73
C ALA A 24 -22.92 -28.30 -4.80
N ARG A 25 -22.93 -28.75 -6.07
CA ARG A 25 -23.45 -27.96 -7.19
C ARG A 25 -24.91 -27.63 -6.89
N VAL A 26 -25.23 -26.34 -6.77
CA VAL A 26 -26.62 -25.87 -6.87
C VAL A 26 -27.01 -26.00 -8.34
N PRO A 27 -28.00 -26.83 -8.70
CA PRO A 27 -28.56 -26.81 -10.04
C PRO A 27 -29.48 -25.59 -10.16
N GLY A 28 -29.23 -24.70 -11.12
CA GLY A 28 -30.26 -23.73 -11.52
C GLY A 28 -29.90 -22.27 -11.71
N LEU A 29 -28.63 -21.88 -11.90
CA LEU A 29 -28.32 -20.52 -12.38
C LEU A 29 -27.27 -20.56 -13.47
N GLY A 30 -27.72 -20.55 -14.72
CA GLY A 30 -26.87 -20.52 -15.89
C GLY A 30 -27.62 -20.76 -17.19
N TYR A 31 -28.75 -20.08 -17.39
CA TYR A 31 -29.31 -19.93 -18.73
C TYR A 31 -29.00 -18.53 -19.23
N ILE A 32 -27.97 -18.48 -20.07
CA ILE A 32 -27.83 -17.46 -21.11
C ILE A 32 -29.09 -17.61 -21.97
N LEU A 33 -29.93 -16.57 -21.99
CA LEU A 33 -31.10 -16.49 -22.87
C LEU A 33 -30.61 -16.54 -24.33
N PHE A 34 -30.64 -17.72 -24.93
CA PHE A 34 -30.84 -17.86 -26.36
C PHE A 34 -32.36 -17.90 -26.57
N PRO A 35 -32.96 -16.97 -27.34
CA PRO A 35 -34.35 -17.14 -27.76
C PRO A 35 -34.46 -18.45 -28.57
N GLU A 36 -35.47 -19.26 -28.26
CA GLU A 36 -35.76 -20.49 -29.01
C GLU A 36 -35.98 -20.16 -30.50
N PRO A 37 -35.46 -20.98 -31.43
CA PRO A 37 -35.80 -20.85 -32.84
C PRO A 37 -37.25 -21.29 -33.05
N GLY A 38 -38.19 -20.33 -33.05
CA GLY A 38 -39.59 -20.62 -33.34
C GLY A 38 -40.64 -19.55 -33.00
N SER A 39 -40.32 -18.47 -32.27
CA SER A 39 -41.36 -17.52 -31.79
C SER A 39 -41.60 -16.29 -32.68
N TYR A 40 -41.52 -16.43 -34.00
CA TYR A 40 -41.93 -15.39 -34.97
C TYR A 40 -43.24 -15.80 -35.65
N GLN A 41 -44.36 -15.76 -34.92
CA GLN A 41 -45.69 -15.88 -35.53
C GLN A 41 -46.74 -15.25 -34.60
N ALA A 42 -46.79 -13.92 -34.61
CA ALA A 42 -47.95 -13.14 -34.18
C ALA A 42 -47.87 -11.72 -34.77
N PHE A 43 -47.73 -11.66 -36.09
CA PHE A 43 -48.24 -10.54 -36.88
C PHE A 43 -49.37 -11.14 -37.73
N LEU A 44 -50.43 -10.35 -37.93
CA LEU A 44 -51.70 -10.67 -38.60
C LEU A 44 -52.83 -11.06 -37.64
N ASP A 45 -53.35 -10.06 -36.93
CA ASP A 45 -54.79 -9.89 -36.86
C ASP A 45 -55.12 -8.40 -36.94
N ALA A 46 -55.76 -8.03 -38.05
CA ALA A 46 -56.24 -6.70 -38.35
C ALA A 46 -57.76 -6.68 -38.17
N PRO A 47 -58.33 -5.81 -37.33
CA PRO A 47 -59.69 -5.35 -37.49
C PRO A 47 -59.65 -4.01 -38.27
N GLU A 48 -60.21 -4.02 -39.48
CA GLU A 48 -61.54 -3.47 -39.75
C GLU A 48 -61.56 -1.94 -39.82
N LYS A 49 -61.64 -1.50 -41.08
CA LYS A 49 -62.21 -0.26 -41.60
C LYS A 49 -63.03 0.55 -40.58
N TYR A 50 -62.50 1.71 -40.23
CA TYR A 50 -63.31 2.83 -39.77
C TYR A 50 -63.22 3.96 -40.79
N ASP A 51 -64.33 4.19 -41.49
CA ASP A 51 -64.59 5.41 -42.23
C ASP A 51 -64.77 6.55 -41.22
N PHE A 52 -64.00 7.61 -41.37
CA PHE A 52 -64.25 8.89 -40.71
C PHE A 52 -64.11 10.01 -41.74
N ASP A 53 -65.08 10.09 -42.64
CA ASP A 53 -65.38 11.31 -43.37
C ASP A 53 -66.19 12.22 -42.45
N SER A 54 -65.61 13.37 -42.06
CA SER A 54 -66.29 14.67 -41.91
C SER A 54 -65.34 15.76 -41.35
N ILE A 55 -64.72 16.49 -42.28
CA ILE A 55 -64.69 17.96 -42.39
C ILE A 55 -64.75 18.79 -41.09
N ASN A 56 -63.66 19.54 -40.82
CA ASN A 56 -63.78 20.97 -40.55
C ASN A 56 -62.48 21.73 -40.90
N VAL A 57 -62.56 22.47 -42.01
CA VAL A 57 -61.57 23.43 -42.50
C VAL A 57 -61.99 24.81 -41.99
N ALA A 58 -61.29 25.33 -40.98
CA ALA A 58 -61.11 26.76 -40.72
C ALA A 58 -60.28 26.98 -39.45
N SER A 59 -58.96 27.20 -39.54
CA SER A 59 -58.15 27.96 -38.54
C SER A 59 -56.68 28.17 -38.96
N THR A 60 -56.45 28.69 -40.16
CA THR A 60 -55.12 28.86 -40.78
C THR A 60 -54.24 30.00 -40.25
N SER A 61 -54.51 30.51 -39.03
CA SER A 61 -53.63 31.51 -38.37
C SER A 61 -53.19 31.11 -36.96
N SER A 62 -53.69 29.99 -36.39
CA SER A 62 -53.31 29.51 -35.06
C SER A 62 -52.44 28.24 -35.11
N GLU A 63 -52.42 27.53 -36.25
CA GLU A 63 -51.60 26.32 -36.48
C GLU A 63 -50.10 26.64 -36.54
N ASN A 64 -49.69 27.76 -37.16
CA ASN A 64 -48.28 28.15 -37.26
C ASN A 64 -47.57 28.40 -35.91
N VAL A 65 -48.32 28.68 -34.83
CA VAL A 65 -47.73 28.88 -33.48
C VAL A 65 -47.59 27.54 -32.76
N ARG A 66 -48.56 26.62 -32.91
CA ARG A 66 -48.53 25.28 -32.31
C ARG A 66 -47.49 24.36 -32.98
N ASP A 67 -47.31 24.48 -34.29
CA ASP A 67 -46.29 23.72 -35.02
C ASP A 67 -44.87 24.16 -34.63
N ARG A 68 -44.71 25.43 -34.20
CA ARG A 68 -43.44 25.95 -33.72
C ARG A 68 -43.11 25.49 -32.30
N GLU A 69 -44.09 25.52 -31.40
CA GLU A 69 -43.93 25.02 -30.01
C GLU A 69 -43.65 23.51 -29.97
N THR A 70 -44.27 22.73 -30.86
CA THR A 70 -44.04 21.28 -30.95
C THR A 70 -42.65 20.93 -31.52
N GLU A 71 -42.16 21.71 -32.48
CA GLU A 71 -40.80 21.54 -33.03
C GLU A 71 -39.71 21.94 -32.04
N GLU A 72 -39.94 22.96 -31.22
CA GLU A 72 -39.02 23.37 -30.14
C GLU A 72 -38.93 22.29 -29.05
N LEU A 73 -40.06 21.69 -28.64
CA LEU A 73 -40.07 20.56 -27.70
C LEU A 73 -39.36 19.32 -28.25
N ARG A 74 -39.51 19.05 -29.55
CA ARG A 74 -38.83 17.92 -30.21
C ARG A 74 -37.32 18.11 -30.23
N LYS A 75 -36.85 19.32 -30.52
CA LYS A 75 -35.42 19.66 -30.43
C LYS A 75 -34.87 19.54 -29.02
N GLU A 76 -35.59 20.04 -28.01
CA GLU A 76 -35.16 19.91 -26.62
C GLU A 76 -35.05 18.44 -26.19
N GLN A 77 -36.01 17.60 -26.61
CA GLN A 77 -35.96 16.15 -26.39
C GLN A 77 -34.76 15.50 -27.08
N GLU A 78 -34.52 15.81 -28.35
CA GLU A 78 -33.37 15.30 -29.11
C GLU A 78 -32.04 15.73 -28.47
N GLU A 79 -31.91 16.98 -28.02
CA GLU A 79 -30.72 17.50 -27.33
C GLU A 79 -30.49 16.84 -25.96
N ASP A 80 -31.55 16.61 -25.19
CA ASP A 80 -31.47 15.92 -23.91
C ASP A 80 -31.15 14.43 -24.09
N GLU A 81 -31.68 13.78 -25.13
CA GLU A 81 -31.32 12.41 -25.51
C GLU A 81 -29.86 12.31 -25.93
N GLU A 82 -29.37 13.26 -26.74
CA GLU A 82 -27.96 13.31 -27.13
C GLU A 82 -27.06 13.54 -25.92
N ARG A 83 -27.47 14.41 -24.98
CA ARG A 83 -26.75 14.65 -23.73
C ARG A 83 -26.69 13.40 -22.86
N LYS A 84 -27.80 12.67 -22.73
CA LYS A 84 -27.86 11.39 -22.01
C LYS A 84 -26.96 10.34 -22.66
N TRP A 85 -27.07 10.15 -23.97
CA TRP A 85 -26.23 9.23 -24.73
C TRP A 85 -24.74 9.54 -24.56
N ARG A 86 -24.34 10.81 -24.65
CA ARG A 86 -22.95 11.23 -24.45
C ARG A 86 -22.45 10.95 -23.03
N ALA A 87 -23.28 11.22 -22.02
CA ALA A 87 -22.94 10.93 -20.63
C ALA A 87 -22.80 9.41 -20.38
N GLU A 88 -23.67 8.59 -20.97
CA GLU A 88 -23.59 7.12 -20.90
C GLU A 88 -22.33 6.58 -21.59
N GLN A 89 -21.97 7.12 -22.76
CA GLN A 89 -20.73 6.76 -23.46
C GLN A 89 -19.50 7.10 -22.61
N GLU A 90 -19.46 8.30 -22.02
CA GLU A 90 -18.35 8.71 -21.16
C GLU A 90 -18.23 7.82 -19.90
N GLU A 91 -19.35 7.49 -19.27
CA GLU A 91 -19.40 6.54 -18.15
C GLU A 91 -18.89 5.15 -18.56
N TYR A 92 -19.31 4.67 -19.73
CA TYR A 92 -18.89 3.39 -20.28
C TYR A 92 -17.37 3.37 -20.52
N GLU A 93 -16.82 4.42 -21.14
CA GLU A 93 -15.38 4.56 -21.37
C GLU A 93 -14.60 4.64 -20.05
N LYS A 94 -15.07 5.42 -19.07
CA LYS A 94 -14.48 5.48 -17.72
C LYS A 94 -14.47 4.12 -17.05
N ARG A 95 -15.56 3.35 -17.16
CA ARG A 95 -15.67 2.00 -16.59
C ARG A 95 -14.74 1.03 -17.30
N ALA A 96 -14.69 1.05 -18.64
CA ALA A 96 -13.81 0.22 -19.44
C ALA A 96 -12.33 0.53 -19.16
N LYS A 97 -11.98 1.82 -19.02
CA LYS A 97 -10.64 2.27 -18.65
C LYS A 97 -10.24 1.78 -17.27
N ARG A 98 -11.09 1.97 -16.25
CA ARG A 98 -10.85 1.46 -14.89
C ARG A 98 -10.63 -0.05 -14.87
N ARG A 99 -11.42 -0.80 -15.65
CA ARG A 99 -11.26 -2.25 -15.76
C ARG A 99 -9.89 -2.63 -16.36
N ARG A 100 -9.48 -1.99 -17.45
CA ARG A 100 -8.15 -2.21 -18.05
C ARG A 100 -7.00 -1.84 -17.10
N GLU A 101 -7.16 -0.77 -16.33
CA GLU A 101 -6.16 -0.36 -15.32
C GLU A 101 -6.01 -1.40 -14.21
N LEU A 102 -7.12 -1.94 -13.70
CA LEU A 102 -7.11 -3.00 -12.69
C LEU A 102 -6.48 -4.29 -13.25
N GLU A 103 -6.89 -4.73 -14.45
CA GLU A 103 -6.32 -5.90 -15.12
C GLU A 103 -4.81 -5.73 -15.37
N ALA A 104 -4.36 -4.54 -15.78
CA ALA A 104 -2.96 -4.24 -15.98
C ALA A 104 -2.17 -4.21 -14.66
N GLU A 105 -2.75 -3.70 -13.58
CA GLU A 105 -2.11 -3.70 -12.26
C GLU A 105 -2.00 -5.12 -11.70
N GLU A 106 -3.03 -5.95 -11.86
CA GLU A 106 -3.01 -7.36 -11.49
C GLU A 106 -1.96 -8.14 -12.30
N ALA A 107 -1.88 -7.90 -13.61
CA ALA A 107 -0.84 -8.49 -14.46
C ALA A 107 0.56 -8.08 -13.95
N ARG A 108 0.78 -6.80 -13.65
CA ARG A 108 2.05 -6.31 -13.09
C ARG A 108 2.38 -6.97 -11.74
N LYS A 109 1.41 -7.09 -10.83
CA LYS A 109 1.60 -7.79 -9.55
C LYS A 109 1.93 -9.27 -9.74
N GLY A 110 1.28 -9.92 -10.70
CA GLY A 110 1.55 -11.31 -11.07
C GLY A 110 2.97 -11.50 -11.61
N GLU A 111 3.44 -10.60 -12.46
CA GLU A 111 4.81 -10.61 -12.98
C GLU A 111 5.86 -10.39 -11.89
N GLU A 112 5.65 -9.39 -11.02
CA GLU A 112 6.53 -9.14 -9.86
C GLU A 112 6.56 -10.38 -8.94
N GLY A 113 5.40 -10.98 -8.66
CA GLY A 113 5.29 -12.19 -7.85
C GLY A 113 6.00 -13.40 -8.48
N TRP A 114 5.88 -13.58 -9.79
CA TRP A 114 6.58 -14.62 -10.54
C TRP A 114 8.10 -14.44 -10.52
N VAL A 115 8.58 -13.20 -10.69
CA VAL A 115 10.01 -12.89 -10.62
C VAL A 115 10.55 -13.09 -9.21
N ARG A 116 9.78 -12.71 -8.18
CA ARG A 116 10.12 -12.92 -6.76
C ARG A 116 10.25 -14.40 -6.40
N SER A 117 9.44 -15.29 -6.99
CA SER A 117 9.58 -16.75 -6.78
C SER A 117 10.74 -17.38 -7.56
N GLY A 118 11.52 -16.59 -8.31
CA GLY A 118 12.67 -17.05 -9.10
C GLY A 118 12.36 -17.29 -10.58
N GLY A 119 11.15 -16.96 -11.03
CA GLY A 119 10.74 -17.06 -12.43
C GLY A 119 11.51 -16.13 -13.38
N VAL A 120 11.42 -16.45 -14.67
CA VAL A 120 11.89 -15.61 -15.78
C VAL A 120 10.69 -15.28 -16.66
N LEU A 121 10.52 -14.01 -17.00
CA LEU A 121 9.43 -13.55 -17.86
C LEU A 121 9.66 -13.96 -19.31
N ARG A 122 8.56 -14.02 -20.07
CA ARG A 122 8.59 -14.30 -21.50
C ARG A 122 8.04 -13.12 -22.29
N ASP A 123 8.61 -12.88 -23.46
CA ASP A 123 8.11 -11.91 -24.44
C ASP A 123 6.86 -12.47 -25.18
N ALA A 124 6.29 -11.67 -26.09
CA ALA A 124 5.12 -12.07 -26.87
C ALA A 124 5.43 -13.27 -27.80
N GLU A 125 6.70 -13.42 -28.17
CA GLU A 125 7.24 -14.50 -28.99
C GLU A 125 7.55 -15.76 -28.18
N GLY A 126 7.43 -15.71 -26.85
CA GLY A 126 7.67 -16.83 -25.93
C GLY A 126 9.14 -17.05 -25.55
N ASN A 127 10.07 -16.20 -25.98
CA ASN A 127 11.46 -16.21 -25.56
C ASN A 127 11.62 -15.63 -24.15
N ARG A 128 12.75 -15.93 -23.50
CA ARG A 128 13.04 -15.45 -22.14
C ARG A 128 13.51 -14.00 -22.18
N ASP A 129 12.76 -13.12 -21.53
CA ASP A 129 13.10 -11.71 -21.40
C ASP A 129 13.94 -11.48 -20.14
N TRP A 130 15.25 -11.61 -20.29
CA TRP A 130 16.19 -11.36 -19.20
C TRP A 130 16.26 -9.89 -18.80
N ALA A 131 16.11 -8.96 -19.75
CA ALA A 131 16.21 -7.53 -19.48
C ALA A 131 15.07 -7.07 -18.57
N ARG A 132 13.83 -7.43 -18.92
CA ARG A 132 12.65 -7.12 -18.10
C ARG A 132 12.68 -7.84 -16.76
N THR A 133 13.07 -9.11 -16.75
CA THR A 133 13.21 -9.87 -15.49
C THR A 133 14.24 -9.22 -14.57
N GLN A 134 15.38 -8.79 -15.10
CA GLN A 134 16.45 -8.16 -14.32
C GLN A 134 16.01 -6.79 -13.79
N ALA A 135 15.35 -5.97 -14.61
CA ALA A 135 14.80 -4.68 -14.17
C ALA A 135 13.80 -4.85 -13.00
N ILE A 136 12.91 -5.84 -13.08
CA ILE A 136 11.98 -6.14 -11.97
C ILE A 136 12.73 -6.63 -10.74
N ARG A 137 13.75 -7.48 -10.89
CA ARG A 137 14.57 -7.94 -9.75
C ARG A 137 15.27 -6.77 -9.06
N ASP A 138 15.85 -5.86 -9.83
CA ASP A 138 16.59 -4.74 -9.29
C ASP A 138 15.65 -3.72 -8.60
N GLU A 139 14.45 -3.50 -9.15
CA GLU A 139 13.41 -2.72 -8.47
C GLU A 139 12.89 -3.42 -7.19
N LEU A 140 12.67 -4.73 -7.20
CA LEU A 140 12.27 -5.49 -6.00
C LEU A 140 13.32 -5.39 -4.90
N LYS A 141 14.61 -5.56 -5.25
CA LYS A 141 15.73 -5.39 -4.30
C LYS A 141 15.76 -3.98 -3.75
N LEU A 142 15.56 -2.96 -4.58
CA LEU A 142 15.54 -1.58 -4.13
C LEU A 142 14.40 -1.34 -3.13
N ARG A 143 13.18 -1.83 -3.42
CA ARG A 143 12.04 -1.73 -2.50
C ARG A 143 12.27 -2.46 -1.19
N GLU A 144 12.85 -3.66 -1.22
CA GLU A 144 13.18 -4.41 0.00
C GLU A 144 14.22 -3.68 0.86
N LEU A 145 15.22 -3.03 0.24
CA LEU A 145 16.18 -2.19 0.96
C LEU A 145 15.50 -0.95 1.56
N GLU A 146 14.65 -0.27 0.79
CA GLU A 146 13.87 0.88 1.28
C GLU A 146 12.97 0.49 2.47
N GLU A 147 12.28 -0.66 2.38
CA GLU A 147 11.44 -1.21 3.46
C GLU A 147 12.28 -1.52 4.71
N GLN A 148 13.43 -2.18 4.57
CA GLN A 148 14.32 -2.47 5.69
C GLN A 148 14.84 -1.21 6.39
N ILE A 149 15.13 -0.16 5.62
CA ILE A 149 15.57 1.14 6.15
C ILE A 149 14.44 1.79 6.96
N LEU A 150 13.21 1.82 6.41
CA LEU A 150 12.04 2.38 7.09
C LEU A 150 11.68 1.58 8.34
N ASP A 151 11.67 0.26 8.27
CA ASP A 151 11.40 -0.62 9.41
C ASP A 151 12.38 -0.38 10.54
N ARG A 152 13.67 -0.21 10.23
CA ARG A 152 14.69 0.12 11.22
C ARG A 152 14.41 1.47 11.88
N TRP A 153 14.07 2.47 11.09
CA TRP A 153 13.73 3.80 11.60
C TRP A 153 12.49 3.75 12.49
N ASN A 154 11.43 3.07 12.06
CA ASN A 154 10.18 2.93 12.80
C ASN A 154 10.41 2.22 14.13
N LYS A 155 11.17 1.11 14.14
CA LYS A 155 11.54 0.43 15.38
C LYS A 155 12.31 1.34 16.35
N TYR A 156 13.19 2.18 15.84
CA TYR A 156 13.89 3.17 16.66
C TYR A 156 12.91 4.19 17.28
N GLU A 157 11.98 4.73 16.50
CA GLU A 157 10.95 5.65 17.00
C GLU A 157 10.00 4.99 18.01
N ASP A 158 9.60 3.75 17.76
CA ASP A 158 8.75 2.96 18.65
C ASP A 158 9.47 2.71 19.99
N ASN A 159 10.74 2.29 19.95
CA ASN A 159 11.55 2.11 21.16
C ASN A 159 11.73 3.43 21.92
N TRP A 160 11.98 4.53 21.21
CA TRP A 160 12.13 5.85 21.81
C TRP A 160 10.83 6.32 22.48
N SER A 161 9.70 6.20 21.78
CA SER A 161 8.39 6.61 22.31
C SER A 161 7.96 5.72 23.49
N GLY A 162 8.27 4.43 23.44
CA GLY A 162 8.09 3.49 24.54
C GLY A 162 8.91 3.87 25.76
N LEU A 163 10.20 4.20 25.58
CA LEU A 163 11.07 4.69 26.65
C LEU A 163 10.51 5.97 27.29
N VAL A 164 10.18 6.98 26.48
CA VAL A 164 9.62 8.24 26.99
C VAL A 164 8.29 8.03 27.74
N SER A 165 7.46 7.10 27.26
CA SER A 165 6.17 6.78 27.92
C SER A 165 6.39 6.11 29.27
N LYS A 166 7.35 5.19 29.38
CA LYS A 166 7.77 4.59 30.66
C LYS A 166 8.26 5.66 31.64
N LEU A 167 9.16 6.55 31.19
CA LEU A 167 9.70 7.64 32.01
C LEU A 167 8.62 8.59 32.55
N LYS A 168 7.54 8.84 31.79
CA LYS A 168 6.43 9.73 32.20
C LYS A 168 5.49 9.08 33.20
N ASN A 169 5.22 7.79 33.04
CA ASN A 169 4.21 7.08 33.83
C ASN A 169 4.76 6.61 35.18
N GLU A 170 6.06 6.30 35.26
CA GLU A 170 6.68 5.82 36.49
C GLU A 170 7.29 6.98 37.29
N ARG A 171 6.54 7.49 38.28
CA ARG A 171 7.07 8.44 39.29
C ARG A 171 8.06 7.77 40.26
N VAL A 172 7.94 6.45 40.42
CA VAL A 172 8.81 5.58 41.22
C VAL A 172 8.80 4.22 40.50
N PRO A 173 9.95 3.62 40.14
CA PRO A 173 9.97 2.28 39.55
C PRO A 173 9.43 1.29 40.59
N ALA A 174 8.18 0.85 40.41
CA ALA A 174 7.48 -0.05 41.34
C ALA A 174 8.12 -1.46 41.37
N SER A 175 8.97 -1.75 40.40
CA SER A 175 9.82 -2.93 40.32
C SER A 175 11.21 -2.43 39.94
N GLY A 176 12.25 -2.78 40.70
CA GLY A 176 13.62 -2.23 40.61
C GLY A 176 14.38 -2.45 39.29
N THR A 177 13.70 -2.55 38.16
CA THR A 177 14.24 -2.49 36.80
C THR A 177 14.66 -1.05 36.48
N LEU A 178 15.86 -0.71 36.95
CA LEU A 178 16.54 0.52 36.54
C LEU A 178 16.97 0.40 35.07
N LEU A 179 16.92 1.50 34.34
CA LEU A 179 17.37 1.57 32.95
C LEU A 179 18.88 1.31 32.87
N THR A 180 19.26 0.45 31.94
CA THR A 180 20.65 0.17 31.59
C THR A 180 21.05 0.89 30.30
N PHE A 181 22.33 0.86 29.96
CA PHE A 181 22.82 1.44 28.71
C PHE A 181 22.17 0.83 27.46
N GLU A 182 21.78 -0.45 27.51
CA GLU A 182 21.20 -1.19 26.38
C GLU A 182 19.72 -0.85 26.13
N ASP A 183 19.01 -0.39 27.16
CA ASP A 183 17.60 -0.01 27.07
C ASP A 183 17.39 1.30 26.30
N ILE A 184 18.45 2.08 26.11
CA ILE A 184 18.40 3.35 25.40
C ILE A 184 18.47 3.07 23.89
N PRO A 185 17.49 3.55 23.10
CA PRO A 185 17.53 3.42 21.65
C PRO A 185 18.57 4.40 21.10
N TRP A 186 19.81 3.93 20.96
CA TRP A 186 20.90 4.69 20.37
C TRP A 186 20.69 4.82 18.86
N PRO A 187 21.03 5.96 18.23
CA PRO A 187 20.81 6.19 16.81
C PRO A 187 21.93 5.53 15.98
N VAL A 188 22.08 4.21 16.11
CA VAL A 188 23.08 3.41 15.40
C VAL A 188 22.45 2.11 14.90
N LYS A 189 23.05 1.50 13.88
CA LYS A 189 22.61 0.19 13.38
C LYS A 189 22.99 -0.90 14.39
N TYR A 190 21.97 -1.59 14.92
CA TYR A 190 22.16 -2.74 15.80
C TYR A 190 22.62 -3.96 15.01
N PRO A 191 23.79 -4.55 15.31
CA PRO A 191 24.11 -5.89 14.85
C PRO A 191 23.12 -6.87 15.51
N LYS A 192 22.67 -7.90 14.79
CA LYS A 192 21.65 -8.83 15.29
C LYS A 192 22.07 -9.60 16.56
N GLU A 193 23.37 -9.66 16.85
CA GLU A 193 23.97 -10.55 17.85
C GLU A 193 24.88 -9.82 18.85
N SER A 194 24.98 -8.50 18.80
CA SER A 194 25.96 -7.75 19.62
C SER A 194 25.31 -6.67 20.45
N THR A 195 25.75 -6.57 21.70
CA THR A 195 25.41 -5.46 22.59
C THR A 195 26.11 -4.18 22.12
N ILE A 196 25.44 -3.05 22.23
CA ILE A 196 26.00 -1.75 21.82
C ILE A 196 26.96 -1.28 22.90
N GLY A 197 28.18 -0.95 22.50
CA GLY A 197 29.13 -0.25 23.35
C GLY A 197 29.20 1.25 23.05
N ILE A 198 29.82 2.01 23.96
CA ILE A 198 30.14 3.44 23.75
C ILE A 198 31.00 3.64 22.48
N GLN A 199 31.84 2.67 22.15
CA GLN A 199 32.71 2.71 20.96
C GLN A 199 31.91 2.65 19.64
N ASP A 200 30.67 2.19 19.68
CA ASP A 200 29.80 2.14 18.50
C ASP A 200 29.14 3.50 18.19
N LEU A 201 29.12 4.41 19.16
CA LEU A 201 28.61 5.77 18.99
C LEU A 201 29.65 6.63 18.27
N THR A 202 29.89 6.35 16.99
CA THR A 202 30.79 7.16 16.17
C THR A 202 30.00 8.11 15.27
N VAL A 203 30.58 9.26 14.92
CA VAL A 203 29.96 10.26 14.01
C VAL A 203 29.45 9.59 12.74
N LYS A 204 30.26 8.71 12.14
CA LYS A 204 29.91 7.99 10.91
C LYS A 204 28.69 7.08 11.10
N LYS A 205 28.65 6.28 12.17
CA LYS A 205 27.53 5.34 12.43
C LYS A 205 26.23 6.08 12.74
N VAL A 206 26.31 7.18 13.49
CA VAL A 206 25.16 8.02 13.83
C VAL A 206 24.65 8.78 12.60
N GLU A 207 25.56 9.34 11.81
CA GLU A 207 25.23 9.98 10.53
C GLU A 207 24.56 9.01 9.56
N GLU A 208 25.18 7.84 9.35
CA GLU A 208 24.66 6.82 8.46
C GLU A 208 23.24 6.42 8.89
N PHE A 209 23.01 6.14 10.17
CA PHE A 209 21.69 5.77 10.67
C PHE A 209 20.63 6.86 10.44
N LEU A 210 20.94 8.11 10.78
CA LEU A 210 19.99 9.22 10.68
C LEU A 210 19.68 9.59 9.22
N LEU A 211 20.70 9.59 8.36
CA LEU A 211 20.59 10.03 6.97
C LEU A 211 20.13 8.93 6.02
N GLU A 212 20.38 7.65 6.32
CA GLU A 212 19.94 6.52 5.49
C GLU A 212 18.41 6.53 5.33
N SER A 213 17.66 6.87 6.38
CA SER A 213 16.20 7.02 6.30
C SER A 213 15.74 8.07 5.27
N LEU A 214 16.59 9.04 4.93
CA LEU A 214 16.30 10.09 3.95
C LEU A 214 16.55 9.66 2.51
N THR A 215 17.24 8.53 2.31
CA THR A 215 17.50 7.99 0.96
C THR A 215 16.27 7.33 0.34
N VAL A 216 15.27 7.00 1.17
CA VAL A 216 14.03 6.36 0.74
C VAL A 216 13.14 7.35 0.00
N ARG A 217 12.66 6.98 -1.20
CA ARG A 217 11.88 7.84 -2.11
C ARG A 217 10.63 8.49 -1.50
N SER A 218 10.04 7.87 -0.47
CA SER A 218 8.81 8.34 0.18
C SER A 218 9.03 9.41 1.24
N VAL A 219 10.27 9.61 1.71
CA VAL A 219 10.56 10.49 2.85
C VAL A 219 10.74 11.93 2.41
N LYS A 220 9.90 12.82 2.92
CA LYS A 220 9.91 14.27 2.59
C LYS A 220 10.71 15.13 3.57
N THR A 221 11.25 14.55 4.64
CA THR A 221 11.99 15.30 5.66
C THR A 221 13.37 15.71 5.15
N THR A 222 13.78 16.96 5.39
CA THR A 222 15.12 17.40 5.02
C THR A 222 16.18 16.90 6.00
N LYS A 223 17.45 16.85 5.57
CA LYS A 223 18.60 16.59 6.45
C LYS A 223 18.60 17.53 7.66
N LYS A 224 18.39 18.83 7.42
CA LYS A 224 18.38 19.85 8.46
C LYS A 224 17.29 19.61 9.50
N ASP A 225 16.08 19.24 9.07
CA ASP A 225 14.98 18.98 10.00
C ASP A 225 15.21 17.71 10.82
N ARG A 226 15.78 16.67 10.20
CA ARG A 226 16.15 15.42 10.88
C ARG A 226 17.21 15.64 11.97
N VAL A 227 18.24 16.42 11.66
CA VAL A 227 19.32 16.73 12.62
C VAL A 227 18.77 17.61 13.74
N ARG A 228 17.99 18.64 13.41
CA ARG A 228 17.39 19.54 14.42
C ARG A 228 16.46 18.80 15.38
N SER A 229 15.58 17.93 14.88
CA SER A 229 14.69 17.14 15.74
C SER A 229 15.47 16.18 16.64
N SER A 230 16.54 15.59 16.11
CA SER A 230 17.44 14.73 16.88
C SER A 230 18.20 15.51 17.96
N LEU A 231 18.69 16.72 17.67
CA LEU A 231 19.34 17.59 18.67
C LEU A 231 18.41 17.94 19.82
N LEU A 232 17.15 18.29 19.52
CA LEU A 232 16.15 18.58 20.55
C LEU A 232 15.83 17.36 21.41
N ARG A 233 15.83 16.17 20.79
CA ARG A 233 15.57 14.90 21.47
C ARG A 233 16.69 14.49 22.41
N TRP A 234 17.94 14.63 21.98
CA TRP A 234 19.13 14.24 22.74
C TRP A 234 19.66 15.34 23.67
N HIS A 235 18.97 16.49 23.74
CA HIS A 235 19.39 17.59 24.60
C HIS A 235 19.35 17.19 26.09
N PRO A 236 20.41 17.49 26.87
CA PRO A 236 20.50 17.05 28.27
C PRO A 236 19.32 17.50 29.14
N ASP A 237 18.77 18.69 28.89
CA ASP A 237 17.55 19.19 29.55
C ASP A 237 16.36 18.22 29.47
N LYS A 238 16.18 17.55 28.31
CA LYS A 238 15.08 16.61 28.10
C LYS A 238 15.36 15.22 28.69
N LEU A 239 16.63 14.90 28.90
CA LEU A 239 17.07 13.61 29.41
C LEU A 239 17.24 13.60 30.93
N GLY A 240 17.00 14.71 31.62
CA GLY A 240 17.08 14.78 33.09
C GLY A 240 16.22 13.72 33.79
N SER A 241 15.01 13.45 33.30
CA SER A 241 14.14 12.40 33.85
C SER A 241 14.67 10.98 33.59
N LEU A 242 15.42 10.79 32.50
CA LEU A 242 16.05 9.52 32.18
C LEU A 242 17.16 9.20 33.18
N PHE A 243 18.04 10.15 33.49
CA PHE A 243 19.15 9.93 34.43
C PHE A 243 18.69 9.53 35.84
N SER A 244 17.53 10.02 36.29
CA SER A 244 16.95 9.65 37.59
C SER A 244 16.48 8.20 37.68
N GLN A 245 16.26 7.53 36.54
CA GLN A 245 15.76 6.15 36.47
C GLN A 245 16.84 5.15 36.01
N VAL A 246 18.06 5.62 35.79
CA VAL A 246 19.19 4.81 35.33
C VAL A 246 19.92 4.15 36.49
N LYS A 247 20.42 2.93 36.27
CA LYS A 247 21.28 2.24 37.23
C LYS A 247 22.55 3.06 37.47
N HIS A 248 22.91 3.30 38.73
CA HIS A 248 24.06 4.13 39.09
C HIS A 248 25.38 3.68 38.40
N GLU A 249 25.54 2.38 38.16
CA GLU A 249 26.71 1.82 37.46
C GLU A 249 26.81 2.25 35.98
N ASP A 250 25.67 2.53 35.34
CA ASP A 250 25.58 2.88 33.92
C ASP A 250 25.40 4.39 33.69
N THR A 251 25.11 5.19 34.72
CA THR A 251 24.91 6.64 34.60
C THR A 251 26.06 7.31 33.84
N GLY A 252 27.31 7.02 34.21
CA GLY A 252 28.48 7.59 33.53
C GLY A 252 28.62 7.15 32.06
N ARG A 253 28.25 5.90 31.75
CA ARG A 253 28.25 5.39 30.37
C ARG A 253 27.20 6.08 29.51
N ILE A 254 26.01 6.30 30.08
CA ILE A 254 24.89 6.93 29.39
C ILE A 254 25.17 8.42 29.19
N GLU A 255 25.66 9.13 30.19
CA GLU A 255 26.08 10.54 30.06
C GLU A 255 27.13 10.70 28.96
N GLN A 256 28.14 9.83 28.95
CA GLN A 256 29.16 9.82 27.91
C GLN A 256 28.55 9.54 26.53
N GLY A 257 27.65 8.54 26.42
CA GLY A 257 26.98 8.21 25.16
C GLY A 257 26.12 9.36 24.63
N VAL A 258 25.33 10.00 25.48
CA VAL A 258 24.51 11.17 25.14
C VAL A 258 25.38 12.31 24.65
N ARG A 259 26.48 12.61 25.36
CA ARG A 259 27.43 13.65 24.95
C ARG A 259 28.01 13.35 23.57
N ILE A 260 28.44 12.11 23.32
CA ILE A 260 28.99 11.72 22.02
C ILE A 260 27.94 11.89 20.91
N VAL A 261 26.71 11.43 21.11
CA VAL A 261 25.62 11.61 20.13
C VAL A 261 25.35 13.08 19.86
N MET A 262 25.32 13.92 20.90
CA MET A 262 25.17 15.38 20.75
C MET A 262 26.32 16.01 19.96
N GLU A 263 27.57 15.66 20.25
CA GLU A 263 28.74 16.13 19.49
C GLU A 263 28.68 15.67 18.02
N CYS A 264 28.19 14.45 17.75
CA CYS A 264 27.97 13.97 16.38
C CYS A 264 26.89 14.80 15.67
N LEU A 265 25.77 15.06 16.34
CA LEU A 265 24.66 15.84 15.79
C LEU A 265 25.03 17.30 15.54
N GLN A 266 25.85 17.91 16.39
CA GLN A 266 26.36 19.26 16.20
C GLN A 266 27.23 19.35 14.94
N LYS A 267 28.16 18.41 14.74
CA LYS A 267 28.98 18.31 13.53
C LYS A 267 28.17 18.12 12.24
N LEU A 268 26.98 17.53 12.32
CA LEU A 268 26.07 17.36 11.17
C LEU A 268 25.22 18.59 10.88
N ASN A 269 25.16 19.53 11.82
CA ASN A 269 24.39 20.77 11.71
C ASN A 269 25.26 21.97 11.28
N GLU A 270 26.58 21.89 11.50
CA GLU A 270 27.60 22.77 10.91
C GLU A 270 27.66 22.61 9.38
#